data_AF-A0A182GTC1-F1
#
_entry.id   AF-A0A182GTC1-F1
#
_cell.length_a   1.000
_cell.length_b   1.000
_cell.length_c   1.000
_cell.angle_alpha   90.00
_cell.angle_beta   90.00
_cell.angle_gamma   90.00
#
_symmetry.space_group_name_H-M   'P 1'
#
loop_
_entity.id
_entity.type
_entity.pdbx_description
1 polymer ?
#
loop_
_entity_poly.entity_id
_entity_poly.type
_entity_poly.pdbx_seq_one_letter_code
_entity_poly.pdbx_strand_id
1 'polypeptide(L)'
;MNKEAPDDGLELSQGVTLLNLSTESGFYADWKQTYHVDTEQAILNPYPTDTIMPSITRLISTLCARLRLSHTIEFSAIDTLEQFVLKVIAGERGASAGESYLRHMPLYAVSVVNIVSKYFDAHIKLDWNGIQRIFAKYNPGMIWSNRRVMELEFEVLKKLNHKIHHSLLLGAVERFAKDHVLTVGVVRKDHFGKVGVKLLRVVYAHKHFIYKSLRPRVSSEDMFVRFKSNKLILAAAIVMATLRLCGINQQQVVDRVADTLSNECFVEAMNIIFLRDAILNVLN
;
A
#
# COMPACT_ATOMS: atom_id res chain seq x y z
N MET A 1 24.36 22.61 -57.08
CA MET A 1 23.02 22.59 -56.43
C MET A 1 22.84 21.22 -55.82
N ASN A 2 23.29 21.06 -54.58
CA ASN A 2 23.10 19.84 -53.79
C ASN A 2 21.71 19.92 -53.15
N LYS A 3 20.86 18.94 -53.41
CA LYS A 3 19.62 18.73 -52.66
C LYS A 3 19.98 17.92 -51.42
N GLU A 4 20.03 18.59 -50.27
CA GLU A 4 20.08 17.95 -48.97
C GLU A 4 18.75 17.22 -48.73
N ALA A 5 18.84 15.96 -48.31
CA ALA A 5 17.71 15.19 -47.82
C ALA A 5 17.27 15.75 -46.46
N PRO A 6 15.96 15.77 -46.14
CA PRO A 6 15.55 16.15 -44.80
C PRO A 6 15.96 15.05 -43.81
N ASP A 7 16.65 15.52 -42.78
CA ASP A 7 17.06 14.83 -41.58
C ASP A 7 15.81 14.22 -40.90
N ASP A 8 15.62 12.90 -41.05
CA ASP A 8 14.67 12.13 -40.25
C ASP A 8 15.22 12.05 -38.81
N GLY A 9 15.09 13.19 -38.12
CA GLY A 9 15.22 13.27 -36.68
C GLY A 9 14.17 12.37 -36.06
N LEU A 10 14.61 11.18 -35.64
CA LEU A 10 13.92 10.29 -34.71
C LEU A 10 13.53 11.08 -33.44
N GLU A 11 12.39 11.76 -33.50
CA GLU A 11 11.64 12.08 -32.29
C GLU A 11 11.18 10.74 -31.69
N LEU A 12 12.01 10.20 -30.82
CA LEU A 12 11.60 9.24 -29.80
C LEU A 12 10.61 9.95 -28.87
N SER A 13 9.39 10.16 -29.35
CA SER A 13 8.23 10.41 -28.51
C SER A 13 7.92 9.10 -27.77
N GLN A 14 8.79 8.70 -26.84
CA GLN A 14 8.37 7.87 -25.74
C GLN A 14 7.39 8.73 -24.94
N GLY A 15 6.12 8.68 -25.33
CA GLY A 15 5.04 9.30 -24.60
C GLY A 15 5.22 8.96 -23.13
N VAL A 16 5.52 9.99 -22.32
CA VAL A 16 5.69 9.93 -20.88
C VAL A 16 4.34 9.58 -20.26
N THR A 17 3.90 8.33 -20.43
CA THR A 17 2.77 7.80 -19.67
C THR A 17 3.34 7.54 -18.28
N LEU A 18 3.04 8.44 -17.34
CA LEU A 18 3.46 8.34 -15.94
C LEU A 18 2.93 7.04 -15.32
N LEU A 19 3.75 6.40 -14.48
CA LEU A 19 3.30 5.32 -13.59
C LEU A 19 2.26 5.89 -12.60
N ASN A 20 0.97 5.81 -12.88
CA ASN A 20 -0.05 6.40 -12.00
C ASN A 20 -0.71 5.31 -11.16
N LEU A 21 -0.15 5.05 -9.97
CA LEU A 21 -0.68 4.06 -9.02
C LEU A 21 -1.51 4.72 -7.91
N SER A 22 -1.22 5.97 -7.56
CA SER A 22 -1.69 6.79 -6.45
C SER A 22 -1.95 8.20 -6.94
N THR A 23 -2.91 8.87 -6.30
CA THR A 23 -3.22 10.29 -6.51
C THR A 23 -2.30 11.23 -5.72
N GLU A 24 -1.55 10.70 -4.73
CA GLU A 24 -0.72 11.50 -3.83
C GLU A 24 0.70 11.75 -4.36
N SER A 25 1.12 11.07 -5.42
CA SER A 25 2.46 11.20 -5.99
C SER A 25 2.73 12.58 -6.65
N GLY A 26 1.70 13.42 -6.81
CA GLY A 26 1.74 14.56 -7.74
C GLY A 26 1.84 15.98 -7.17
N PHE A 27 1.60 16.27 -5.88
CA PHE A 27 1.08 17.63 -5.58
C PHE A 27 1.64 18.42 -4.38
N TYR A 28 2.68 17.98 -3.66
CA TYR A 28 3.21 18.77 -2.51
C TYR A 28 4.72 18.96 -2.52
N ALA A 29 5.15 20.21 -2.26
CA ALA A 29 6.55 20.63 -2.17
C ALA A 29 7.29 19.96 -0.99
N ASP A 30 6.58 19.63 0.10
CA ASP A 30 7.10 18.86 1.23
C ASP A 30 6.22 17.63 1.51
N TRP A 31 6.22 16.71 0.56
CA TRP A 31 5.49 15.45 0.68
C TRP A 31 6.02 14.55 1.80
N LYS A 32 7.29 14.70 2.21
CA LYS A 32 7.93 13.89 3.25
C LYS A 32 7.38 14.20 4.63
N GLN A 33 6.92 15.44 4.87
CA GLN A 33 6.32 15.83 6.15
C GLN A 33 5.17 14.93 6.57
N THR A 34 4.32 14.50 5.63
CA THR A 34 3.21 13.59 5.93
C THR A 34 3.70 12.22 6.44
N TYR A 35 4.82 11.73 5.92
CA TYR A 35 5.45 10.48 6.37
C TYR A 35 6.11 10.62 7.74
N HIS A 36 6.70 11.78 8.03
CA HIS A 36 7.24 12.06 9.36
C HIS A 36 6.13 12.05 10.42
N VAL A 37 5.03 12.77 10.18
CA VAL A 37 3.88 12.80 11.08
C VAL A 37 3.28 11.39 11.29
N ASP A 38 3.13 10.60 10.21
CA ASP A 38 2.64 9.23 10.30
C ASP A 38 3.58 8.33 11.11
N THR A 39 4.90 8.47 10.91
CA THR A 39 5.92 7.72 11.66
C THR A 39 5.86 8.04 13.16
N GLU A 40 5.76 9.32 13.53
CA GLU A 40 5.62 9.74 14.93
C GLU A 40 4.37 9.15 15.59
N GLN A 41 3.24 9.18 14.88
CA GLN A 41 1.99 8.58 15.38
C GLN A 41 2.08 7.06 15.54
N ALA A 42 2.73 6.38 14.61
CA ALA A 42 2.94 4.93 14.64
C ALA A 42 3.87 4.49 15.77
N ILE A 43 4.90 5.28 16.09
CA ILE A 43 5.77 5.03 17.25
C ILE A 43 4.96 5.10 18.55
N LEU A 44 4.10 6.09 18.68
CA LEU A 44 3.26 6.28 19.88
C LEU A 44 2.15 5.23 20.01
N ASN A 45 1.71 4.64 18.89
CA ASN A 45 0.64 3.66 18.84
C ASN A 45 1.06 2.48 17.95
N PRO A 46 1.94 1.58 18.44
CA PRO A 46 2.42 0.45 17.66
C PRO A 46 1.24 -0.38 17.17
N TYR A 47 1.26 -0.83 15.91
CA TYR A 47 0.17 -1.57 15.28
C TYR A 47 -0.01 -3.00 15.83
N PRO A 48 -1.06 -3.33 16.61
CA PRO A 48 -1.41 -4.72 16.97
C PRO A 48 -2.19 -5.46 15.88
N THR A 49 -2.25 -4.96 14.64
CA THR A 49 -3.07 -5.53 13.55
C THR A 49 -2.38 -6.64 12.76
N ASP A 50 -1.14 -6.96 13.11
CA ASP A 50 -0.26 -7.93 12.45
C ASP A 50 -0.96 -9.28 12.11
N THR A 51 -1.82 -9.80 12.99
CA THR A 51 -2.49 -11.09 12.82
C THR A 51 -3.68 -11.07 11.85
N ILE A 52 -4.28 -9.90 11.63
CA ILE A 52 -5.50 -9.74 10.81
C ILE A 52 -5.20 -9.19 9.40
N MET A 53 -4.05 -8.55 9.21
CA MET A 53 -3.65 -7.95 7.94
C MET A 53 -3.64 -8.92 6.74
N PRO A 54 -3.25 -10.20 6.85
CA PRO A 54 -3.38 -11.13 5.73
C PRO A 54 -4.83 -11.27 5.23
N SER A 55 -5.78 -11.37 6.17
CA SER A 55 -7.20 -11.53 5.86
C SER A 55 -7.79 -10.25 5.29
N ILE A 56 -7.49 -9.10 5.89
CA ILE A 56 -7.92 -7.77 5.41
C ILE A 56 -7.43 -7.53 3.99
N THR A 57 -6.12 -7.69 3.77
CA THR A 57 -5.46 -7.41 2.50
C THR A 57 -6.05 -8.28 1.39
N ARG A 58 -6.16 -9.59 1.62
CA ARG A 58 -6.74 -10.53 0.66
C ARG A 58 -8.19 -10.21 0.32
N LEU A 59 -9.00 -9.90 1.32
CA LEU A 59 -10.42 -9.60 1.11
C LEU A 59 -10.60 -8.33 0.29
N ILE A 60 -9.96 -7.23 0.67
CA ILE A 60 -10.06 -5.95 -0.05
C ILE A 60 -9.49 -6.08 -1.45
N SER A 61 -8.33 -6.73 -1.61
CA SER A 61 -7.72 -6.96 -2.94
C SER A 61 -8.67 -7.73 -3.86
N THR A 62 -9.35 -8.75 -3.33
CA THR A 62 -10.32 -9.55 -4.08
C THR A 62 -11.55 -8.73 -4.47
N LEU A 63 -12.09 -7.93 -3.54
CA LEU A 63 -13.23 -7.04 -3.81
C LEU A 63 -12.87 -6.01 -4.87
N CYS A 64 -11.75 -5.30 -4.71
CA CYS A 64 -11.29 -4.28 -5.66
C CYS A 64 -11.02 -4.87 -7.04
N ALA A 65 -10.41 -6.05 -7.13
CA ALA A 65 -10.21 -6.73 -8.41
C ALA A 65 -11.52 -7.10 -9.10
N ARG A 66 -12.51 -7.61 -8.37
CA ARG A 66 -13.84 -7.96 -8.93
C ARG A 66 -14.62 -6.72 -9.37
N LEU A 67 -14.51 -5.64 -8.61
CA LEU A 67 -15.17 -4.37 -8.88
C LEU A 67 -14.37 -3.47 -9.85
N ARG A 68 -13.19 -3.92 -10.30
CA ARG A 68 -12.28 -3.20 -11.19
C ARG A 68 -11.91 -1.80 -10.67
N LEU A 69 -11.71 -1.70 -9.36
CA LEU A 69 -11.30 -0.45 -8.70
C LEU A 69 -9.80 -0.20 -8.88
N SER A 70 -9.39 1.06 -8.80
CA SER A 70 -7.98 1.47 -8.92
C SER A 70 -7.15 1.01 -7.72
N HIS A 71 -5.82 0.94 -7.91
CA HIS A 71 -4.90 0.60 -6.81
C HIS A 71 -4.90 1.65 -5.70
N THR A 72 -5.11 2.93 -6.02
CA THR A 72 -5.31 3.99 -5.02
C THR A 72 -6.46 3.63 -4.07
N ILE A 73 -7.62 3.23 -4.62
CA ILE A 73 -8.79 2.84 -3.83
C ILE A 73 -8.49 1.58 -3.03
N GLU A 74 -7.86 0.58 -3.66
CA GLU A 74 -7.52 -0.69 -3.02
C GLU A 74 -6.66 -0.51 -1.77
N PHE A 75 -5.50 0.15 -1.88
CA PHE A 75 -4.58 0.29 -0.77
C PHE A 75 -5.07 1.29 0.27
N SER A 76 -5.77 2.36 -0.15
CA SER A 76 -6.39 3.29 0.80
C SER A 76 -7.52 2.64 1.58
N ALA A 77 -8.26 1.69 0.99
CA ALA A 77 -9.24 0.89 1.71
C ALA A 77 -8.57 -0.05 2.72
N ILE A 78 -7.41 -0.63 2.40
CA ILE A 78 -6.63 -1.44 3.35
C ILE A 78 -6.19 -0.57 4.54
N ASP A 79 -5.57 0.58 4.28
CA ASP A 79 -5.09 1.48 5.35
C ASP A 79 -6.27 2.02 6.19
N THR A 80 -7.38 2.40 5.56
CA THR A 80 -8.58 2.89 6.24
C THR A 80 -9.20 1.81 7.13
N LEU A 81 -9.28 0.57 6.65
CA LEU A 81 -9.83 -0.53 7.43
C LEU A 81 -8.90 -0.96 8.57
N GLU A 82 -7.59 -0.96 8.35
CA GLU A 82 -6.59 -1.19 9.41
C GLU A 82 -6.76 -0.16 10.54
N GLN A 83 -6.85 1.13 10.21
CA GLN A 83 -7.08 2.21 11.18
C GLN A 83 -8.40 2.07 11.93
N PHE A 84 -9.47 1.64 11.24
CA PHE A 84 -10.75 1.39 11.88
C PHE A 84 -10.62 0.27 12.92
N VAL A 85 -9.98 -0.85 12.57
CA VAL A 85 -9.81 -1.97 13.49
C VAL A 85 -8.94 -1.60 14.68
N LEU A 86 -7.89 -0.79 14.50
CA LEU A 86 -7.10 -0.25 15.61
C LEU A 86 -7.96 0.54 16.60
N LYS A 87 -8.86 1.40 16.10
CA LYS A 87 -9.77 2.20 16.95
C LYS A 87 -10.82 1.35 17.65
N VAL A 88 -11.27 0.25 17.02
CA VAL A 88 -12.15 -0.73 17.65
C VAL A 88 -11.40 -1.43 18.79
N ILE A 89 -10.24 -2.03 18.51
CA ILE A 89 -9.42 -2.75 19.51
C ILE A 89 -9.03 -1.84 20.68
N ALA A 90 -8.56 -0.62 20.40
CA ALA A 90 -8.16 0.34 21.43
C ALA A 90 -9.34 0.88 22.25
N GLY A 91 -10.54 0.96 21.64
CA GLY A 91 -11.75 1.44 22.29
C GLY A 91 -12.45 0.38 23.16
N GLU A 92 -12.09 -0.89 23.03
CA GLU A 92 -12.75 -2.00 23.70
C GLU A 92 -11.91 -2.56 24.85
N ARG A 93 -12.33 -2.27 26.08
CA ARG A 93 -11.80 -2.92 27.28
C ARG A 93 -12.36 -4.35 27.38
N GLY A 94 -11.89 -5.28 26.54
CA GLY A 94 -12.21 -6.71 26.66
C GLY A 94 -12.07 -7.51 25.36
N ALA A 95 -11.55 -8.74 25.46
CA ALA A 95 -11.27 -9.64 24.33
C ALA A 95 -12.52 -10.07 23.54
N SER A 96 -13.70 -10.09 24.17
CA SER A 96 -14.95 -10.60 23.57
C SER A 96 -15.56 -9.68 22.53
N ALA A 97 -15.32 -8.37 22.64
CA ALA A 97 -15.91 -7.39 21.73
C ALA A 97 -15.16 -7.40 20.38
N GLY A 98 -13.82 -7.47 20.40
CA GLY A 98 -13.00 -7.61 19.19
C GLY A 98 -13.35 -8.85 18.35
N GLU A 99 -13.67 -9.99 18.99
CA GLU A 99 -14.12 -11.20 18.27
C GLU A 99 -15.45 -11.00 17.54
N SER A 100 -16.38 -10.22 18.11
CA SER A 100 -17.64 -9.88 17.46
C SER A 100 -17.43 -9.03 16.20
N TYR A 101 -16.52 -8.05 16.25
CA TYR A 101 -16.18 -7.22 15.08
C TYR A 101 -15.52 -8.04 13.98
N LEU A 102 -14.62 -8.96 14.32
CA LEU A 102 -13.98 -9.84 13.34
C LEU A 102 -14.99 -10.72 12.60
N ARG A 103 -16.11 -11.11 13.22
CA ARG A 103 -17.19 -11.83 12.53
C ARG A 103 -17.89 -10.97 11.48
N HIS A 104 -17.97 -9.67 11.68
CA HIS A 104 -18.57 -8.71 10.73
C HIS A 104 -17.54 -8.09 9.77
N MET A 105 -16.27 -8.47 9.86
CA MET A 105 -15.16 -7.96 9.06
C MET A 105 -15.47 -7.90 7.54
N PRO A 106 -16.15 -8.90 6.94
CA PRO A 106 -16.52 -8.81 5.53
C PRO A 106 -17.42 -7.62 5.19
N LEU A 107 -18.45 -7.34 6.00
CA LEU A 107 -19.33 -6.19 5.78
C LEU A 107 -18.61 -4.86 6.02
N TYR A 108 -17.74 -4.78 7.02
CA TYR A 108 -16.90 -3.61 7.23
C TYR A 108 -15.97 -3.37 6.03
N ALA A 109 -15.37 -4.42 5.46
CA ALA A 109 -14.53 -4.28 4.28
C ALA A 109 -15.30 -3.74 3.08
N VAL A 110 -16.52 -4.23 2.83
CA VAL A 110 -17.38 -3.67 1.77
C VAL A 110 -17.75 -2.22 2.04
N SER A 111 -18.12 -1.90 3.28
CA SER A 111 -18.49 -0.55 3.69
C SER A 111 -17.32 0.42 3.49
N VAL A 112 -16.10 0.04 3.93
CA VAL A 112 -14.88 0.83 3.71
C VAL A 112 -14.57 0.97 2.23
N VAL A 113 -14.61 -0.11 1.45
CA VAL A 113 -14.37 -0.03 0.00
C VAL A 113 -15.36 0.93 -0.66
N ASN A 114 -16.64 0.93 -0.27
CA ASN A 114 -17.64 1.85 -0.81
C ASN A 114 -17.36 3.30 -0.43
N ILE A 115 -17.08 3.59 0.85
CA ILE A 115 -16.75 4.94 1.31
C ILE A 115 -15.51 5.47 0.59
N VAL A 116 -14.45 4.66 0.54
CA VAL A 116 -13.17 5.05 -0.10
C VAL A 116 -13.36 5.25 -1.59
N SER A 117 -14.13 4.38 -2.27
CA SER A 117 -14.43 4.56 -3.69
C SER A 117 -15.13 5.89 -3.95
N LYS A 118 -16.18 6.22 -3.18
CA LYS A 118 -16.91 7.50 -3.29
C LYS A 118 -16.03 8.70 -2.97
N TYR A 119 -15.07 8.54 -2.06
CA TYR A 119 -14.13 9.59 -1.67
C TYR A 119 -13.18 9.96 -2.82
N PHE A 120 -12.65 8.96 -3.55
CA PHE A 120 -11.76 9.21 -4.68
C PHE A 120 -12.49 9.53 -5.98
N ASP A 121 -13.65 8.92 -6.20
CA ASP A 121 -14.47 9.14 -7.40
C ASP A 121 -15.96 8.92 -7.08
N ALA A 122 -16.69 10.04 -6.99
CA ALA A 122 -18.12 10.05 -6.69
C ALA A 122 -18.98 9.38 -7.79
N HIS A 123 -18.43 9.14 -8.98
CA HIS A 123 -19.13 8.45 -10.06
C HIS A 123 -19.08 6.93 -9.94
N ILE A 124 -18.19 6.38 -9.10
CA ILE A 124 -18.11 4.95 -8.86
C ILE A 124 -19.37 4.48 -8.13
N LYS A 125 -20.14 3.62 -8.80
CA LYS A 125 -21.31 2.93 -8.23
C LYS A 125 -20.99 1.45 -8.11
N LEU A 126 -20.92 0.95 -6.87
CA LEU A 126 -20.69 -0.47 -6.63
C LEU A 126 -21.93 -1.29 -7.01
N ASP A 127 -21.72 -2.45 -7.64
CA ASP A 127 -22.78 -3.42 -7.92
C ASP A 127 -23.21 -4.14 -6.63
N TRP A 128 -24.16 -3.54 -5.92
CA TRP A 128 -24.68 -4.09 -4.67
C TRP A 128 -25.29 -5.49 -4.82
N ASN A 129 -25.94 -5.77 -5.95
CA ASN A 129 -26.52 -7.09 -6.22
C ASN A 129 -25.42 -8.13 -6.45
N GLY A 130 -24.35 -7.76 -7.16
CA GLY A 130 -23.14 -8.56 -7.31
C GLY A 130 -22.48 -8.86 -5.98
N ILE A 131 -22.30 -7.85 -5.12
CA ILE A 131 -21.70 -8.02 -3.80
C ILE A 131 -22.58 -8.91 -2.91
N GLN A 132 -23.90 -8.69 -2.88
CA GLN A 132 -24.83 -9.53 -2.14
C GLN A 132 -24.75 -11.00 -2.57
N ARG A 133 -24.69 -11.29 -3.87
CA ARG A 133 -24.51 -12.66 -4.40
C ARG A 133 -23.20 -13.28 -3.94
N ILE A 134 -22.11 -12.50 -3.90
CA ILE A 134 -20.81 -12.97 -3.39
C ILE A 134 -20.94 -13.31 -1.89
N PHE A 135 -21.58 -12.46 -1.10
CA PHE A 135 -21.77 -12.71 0.33
C PHE A 135 -22.62 -13.95 0.57
N ALA A 136 -23.73 -14.11 -0.15
CA ALA A 136 -24.57 -15.29 -0.04
C ALA A 136 -23.80 -16.60 -0.34
N LYS A 137 -22.84 -16.55 -1.29
CA LYS A 137 -22.03 -17.71 -1.67
C LYS A 137 -20.92 -18.05 -0.65
N TYR A 138 -20.23 -17.04 -0.13
CA TYR A 138 -19.01 -17.25 0.69
C TYR A 138 -19.22 -17.01 2.19
N ASN A 139 -20.31 -16.37 2.58
CA ASN A 139 -20.69 -16.09 3.98
C ASN A 139 -22.22 -16.26 4.17
N PRO A 140 -22.78 -17.48 3.98
CA PRO A 140 -24.23 -17.71 3.92
C PRO A 140 -25.00 -17.36 5.21
N GLY A 141 -24.33 -17.26 6.36
CA GLY A 141 -24.94 -16.85 7.64
C GLY A 141 -24.95 -15.33 7.89
N MET A 142 -24.41 -14.53 6.98
CA MET A 142 -24.27 -13.09 7.16
C MET A 142 -25.50 -12.35 6.63
N ILE A 143 -26.24 -11.70 7.53
CA ILE A 143 -27.43 -10.92 7.17
C ILE A 143 -26.99 -9.69 6.38
N TRP A 144 -27.25 -9.71 5.07
CA TRP A 144 -27.03 -8.59 4.18
C TRP A 144 -28.30 -7.76 4.04
N SER A 145 -28.21 -6.45 4.27
CA SER A 145 -29.21 -5.49 3.81
C SER A 145 -28.55 -4.16 3.50
N ASN A 146 -29.09 -3.41 2.53
CA ASN A 146 -28.56 -2.08 2.19
C ASN A 146 -28.57 -1.16 3.42
N ARG A 147 -29.61 -1.25 4.26
CA ARG A 147 -29.69 -0.53 5.53
C ARG A 147 -28.53 -0.88 6.46
N ARG A 148 -28.22 -2.17 6.63
CA ARG A 148 -27.09 -2.59 7.49
C ARG A 148 -25.76 -2.08 6.98
N VAL A 149 -25.54 -2.09 5.66
CA VAL A 149 -24.30 -1.54 5.09
C VAL A 149 -24.20 -0.03 5.33
N MET A 150 -25.29 0.72 5.16
CA MET A 150 -25.29 2.16 5.48
C MET A 150 -25.04 2.45 6.96
N GLU A 151 -25.61 1.65 7.87
CA GLU A 151 -25.35 1.76 9.31
C GLU A 151 -23.86 1.54 9.62
N LEU A 152 -23.24 0.54 8.98
CA LEU A 152 -21.81 0.24 9.11
C LEU A 152 -20.94 1.35 8.49
N GLU A 153 -21.33 1.92 7.35
CA GLU A 153 -20.63 3.06 6.76
C GLU A 153 -20.59 4.25 7.73
N PHE A 154 -21.74 4.57 8.34
CA PHE A 154 -21.83 5.62 9.34
C PHE A 154 -20.99 5.32 10.58
N GLU A 155 -21.01 4.08 11.05
CA GLU A 155 -20.22 3.63 12.21
C GLU A 155 -18.70 3.78 11.96
N VAL A 156 -18.23 3.34 10.79
CA VAL A 156 -16.83 3.47 10.35
C VAL A 156 -16.42 4.94 10.33
N LEU A 157 -17.21 5.80 9.66
CA LEU A 157 -16.93 7.22 9.58
C LEU A 157 -16.88 7.86 10.97
N LYS A 158 -17.84 7.53 11.84
CA LYS A 158 -17.88 8.06 13.21
C LYS A 158 -16.64 7.65 14.01
N LYS A 159 -16.24 6.37 13.95
CA LYS A 159 -15.06 5.84 14.67
C LYS A 159 -13.75 6.44 14.16
N LEU A 160 -13.68 6.76 12.88
CA LEU A 160 -12.52 7.39 12.24
C LEU A 160 -12.54 8.92 12.30
N ASN A 161 -13.51 9.54 12.98
CA ASN A 161 -13.72 10.99 12.97
C ASN A 161 -13.78 11.56 11.54
N HIS A 162 -14.51 10.88 10.66
CA HIS A 162 -14.70 11.18 9.25
C HIS A 162 -13.41 11.20 8.40
N LYS A 163 -12.29 10.66 8.91
CA LYS A 163 -11.03 10.56 8.17
C LYS A 163 -11.00 9.32 7.29
N ILE A 164 -10.61 9.52 6.02
CA ILE A 164 -10.23 8.46 5.10
C ILE A 164 -8.71 8.50 4.95
N HIS A 165 -8.07 7.35 5.07
CA HIS A 165 -6.62 7.24 5.04
C HIS A 165 -6.16 6.92 3.62
N HIS A 166 -5.41 7.84 3.02
CA HIS A 166 -4.70 7.59 1.77
C HIS A 166 -3.54 6.62 2.01
N SER A 167 -3.21 5.86 0.96
CA SER A 167 -2.06 4.95 1.03
C SER A 167 -0.73 5.64 0.79
N LEU A 168 -0.14 6.12 1.89
CA LEU A 168 1.19 6.70 1.91
C LEU A 168 2.25 5.74 1.36
N LEU A 169 2.14 4.45 1.68
CA LEU A 169 3.10 3.43 1.22
C LEU A 169 3.03 3.27 -0.31
N LEU A 170 1.82 3.20 -0.89
CA LEU A 170 1.65 3.17 -2.34
C LEU A 170 2.21 4.44 -3.00
N GLY A 171 1.90 5.61 -2.43
CA GLY A 171 2.39 6.90 -2.93
C GLY A 171 3.92 7.00 -2.93
N ALA A 172 4.58 6.54 -1.86
CA ALA A 172 6.04 6.54 -1.78
C ALA A 172 6.68 5.56 -2.76
N VAL A 173 6.11 4.35 -2.91
CA VAL A 173 6.61 3.37 -3.90
C VAL A 173 6.52 3.93 -5.31
N GLU A 174 5.39 4.55 -5.67
CA GLU A 174 5.24 5.17 -6.98
C GLU A 174 6.25 6.30 -7.20
N ARG A 175 6.42 7.17 -6.20
CA ARG A 175 7.33 8.31 -6.31
C ARG A 175 8.78 7.87 -6.46
N PHE A 176 9.24 6.98 -5.59
CA PHE A 176 10.58 6.40 -5.70
C PHE A 176 10.80 5.66 -7.02
N ALA A 177 9.78 4.95 -7.52
CA ALA A 177 9.87 4.32 -8.83
C ALA A 177 10.01 5.35 -9.95
N LYS A 178 9.18 6.41 -9.96
CA LYS A 178 9.25 7.50 -10.96
C LYS A 178 10.61 8.19 -10.94
N ASP A 179 11.07 8.58 -9.76
CA ASP A 179 12.19 9.50 -9.62
C ASP A 179 13.54 8.78 -9.71
N HIS A 180 13.64 7.53 -9.24
CA HIS A 180 14.93 6.84 -9.07
C HIS A 180 15.07 5.52 -9.82
N VAL A 181 13.98 4.91 -10.28
CA VAL A 181 14.05 3.63 -11.01
C VAL A 181 13.78 3.80 -12.50
N LEU A 182 12.65 4.41 -12.84
CA LEU A 182 12.21 4.54 -14.23
C LEU A 182 13.09 5.53 -15.01
N THR A 183 13.70 6.51 -14.33
CA THR A 183 14.71 7.41 -14.89
C THR A 183 15.98 6.70 -15.35
N VAL A 184 16.31 5.54 -14.76
CA VAL A 184 17.47 4.73 -15.16
C VAL A 184 17.17 3.91 -16.42
N GLY A 185 15.89 3.73 -16.78
CA GLY A 185 15.48 3.04 -18.02
C GLY A 185 15.69 1.52 -18.02
N VAL A 186 15.96 0.92 -16.85
CA VAL A 186 16.30 -0.52 -16.72
C VAL A 186 15.09 -1.46 -16.73
N VAL A 187 13.88 -0.93 -16.58
CA VAL A 187 12.65 -1.73 -16.49
C VAL A 187 11.48 -0.99 -17.13
N ARG A 188 10.61 -1.74 -17.83
CA ARG A 188 9.37 -1.19 -18.37
C ARG A 188 8.39 -0.86 -17.24
N LYS A 189 7.83 0.34 -17.25
CA LYS A 189 6.90 0.85 -16.23
C LYS A 189 5.71 -0.08 -15.95
N ASP A 190 5.08 -0.64 -16.98
CA ASP A 190 3.89 -1.50 -16.80
C ASP A 190 4.26 -2.81 -16.12
N HIS A 191 5.46 -3.32 -16.41
CA HIS A 191 5.97 -4.52 -15.77
C HIS A 191 6.32 -4.22 -14.31
N PHE A 192 7.04 -3.13 -14.05
CA PHE A 192 7.37 -2.69 -12.70
C PHE A 192 6.10 -2.46 -11.86
N GLY A 193 5.11 -1.74 -12.39
CA GLY A 193 3.84 -1.49 -11.71
C GLY A 193 3.08 -2.78 -11.38
N LYS A 194 2.99 -3.73 -12.33
CA LYS A 194 2.34 -5.03 -12.10
C LYS A 194 3.03 -5.86 -11.03
N VAL A 195 4.36 -5.90 -11.03
CA VAL A 195 5.14 -6.63 -10.01
C VAL A 195 5.04 -5.90 -8.66
N GLY A 196 5.21 -4.59 -8.65
CA GLY A 196 5.16 -3.75 -7.46
C GLY A 196 3.82 -3.80 -6.73
N VAL A 197 2.69 -3.78 -7.45
CA VAL A 197 1.36 -3.94 -6.83
C VAL A 197 1.20 -5.32 -6.19
N LYS A 198 1.64 -6.38 -6.86
CA LYS A 198 1.59 -7.73 -6.27
C LYS A 198 2.45 -7.81 -5.01
N LEU A 199 3.65 -7.23 -5.06
CA LEU A 199 4.55 -7.20 -3.92
C LEU A 199 3.99 -6.37 -2.76
N LEU A 200 3.39 -5.21 -3.04
CA LEU A 200 2.70 -4.39 -2.04
C LEU A 200 1.64 -5.20 -1.30
N ARG A 201 0.80 -5.97 -2.01
CA ARG A 201 -0.19 -6.87 -1.37
C ARG A 201 0.47 -7.88 -0.44
N VAL A 202 1.60 -8.48 -0.84
CA VAL A 202 2.36 -9.40 0.02
C VAL A 202 2.88 -8.67 1.26
N VAL A 203 3.47 -7.49 1.07
CA VAL A 203 4.04 -6.71 2.17
C VAL A 203 2.96 -6.30 3.17
N TYR A 204 1.81 -5.81 2.70
CA TYR A 204 0.66 -5.51 3.57
C TYR A 204 0.19 -6.75 4.34
N ALA A 205 0.08 -7.90 3.68
CA ALA A 205 -0.36 -9.13 4.31
C ALA A 205 0.65 -9.66 5.34
N HIS A 206 1.95 -9.51 5.11
CA HIS A 206 3.00 -10.18 5.87
C HIS A 206 3.94 -9.26 6.63
N LYS A 207 3.56 -7.99 6.89
CA LYS A 207 4.37 -7.03 7.68
C LYS A 207 4.96 -7.68 8.93
N HIS A 208 4.16 -8.45 9.67
CA HIS A 208 4.60 -9.16 10.86
C HIS A 208 5.83 -10.04 10.63
N PHE A 209 5.78 -10.93 9.63
CA PHE A 209 6.87 -11.88 9.35
C PHE A 209 8.13 -11.16 8.86
N ILE A 210 7.95 -10.15 8.02
CA ILE A 210 9.05 -9.30 7.52
C ILE A 210 9.79 -8.69 8.71
N TYR A 211 9.09 -7.96 9.58
CA TYR A 211 9.74 -7.28 10.71
C TYR A 211 10.20 -8.25 11.81
N LYS A 212 9.48 -9.34 12.07
CA LYS A 212 9.90 -10.38 13.04
C LYS A 212 11.26 -10.97 12.68
N SER A 213 11.54 -11.18 11.38
CA SER A 213 12.85 -11.67 10.91
C SER A 213 14.00 -10.68 11.14
N LEU A 214 13.69 -9.39 11.26
CA LEU A 214 14.67 -8.31 11.44
C LEU A 214 14.88 -7.94 12.91
N ARG A 215 13.92 -8.26 13.80
CA ARG A 215 14.00 -7.92 15.22
C ARG A 215 15.32 -8.32 15.90
N PRO A 216 15.89 -9.54 15.69
CA PRO A 216 17.15 -9.93 16.32
C PRO A 216 18.37 -9.13 15.83
N ARG A 217 18.26 -8.43 14.69
CA ARG A 217 19.36 -7.67 14.08
C ARG A 217 19.41 -6.21 14.56
N VAL A 218 18.44 -5.79 15.38
CA VAL A 218 18.35 -4.41 15.88
C VAL A 218 18.63 -4.39 17.38
N SER A 219 19.59 -3.56 17.77
CA SER A 219 20.19 -3.53 19.11
C SER A 219 19.26 -3.04 20.22
N SER A 220 18.25 -2.23 19.92
CA SER A 220 17.24 -1.77 20.90
C SER A 220 15.81 -1.87 20.39
N GLU A 221 14.85 -1.96 21.31
CA GLU A 221 13.42 -1.96 20.96
C GLU A 221 13.01 -0.62 20.35
N ASP A 222 13.46 0.51 20.90
CA ASP A 222 13.13 1.84 20.38
C ASP A 222 13.61 2.04 18.93
N MET A 223 14.82 1.59 18.61
CA MET A 223 15.33 1.63 17.23
C MET A 223 14.50 0.74 16.32
N PHE A 224 14.08 -0.42 16.79
CA PHE A 224 13.24 -1.33 16.02
C PHE A 224 11.85 -0.75 15.77
N VAL A 225 11.21 -0.13 16.77
CA VAL A 225 9.92 0.54 16.63
C VAL A 225 10.00 1.70 15.63
N ARG A 226 11.05 2.54 15.70
CA ARG A 226 11.29 3.61 14.72
C ARG A 226 11.47 3.07 13.31
N PHE A 227 12.28 2.02 13.16
CA PHE A 227 12.52 1.37 11.88
C PHE A 227 11.23 0.74 11.29
N LYS A 228 10.46 0.03 12.11
CA LYS A 228 9.17 -0.58 11.73
C LYS A 228 8.13 0.47 11.32
N SER A 229 8.15 1.63 11.96
CA SER A 229 7.15 2.69 11.75
C SER A 229 7.42 3.56 10.53
N ASN A 230 8.64 3.54 9.99
CA ASN A 230 9.03 4.39 8.88
C ASN A 230 8.61 3.78 7.52
N LYS A 231 7.53 4.31 6.94
CA LYS A 231 7.00 3.88 5.64
C LYS A 231 7.90 4.23 4.45
N LEU A 232 8.79 5.22 4.55
CA LEU A 232 9.73 5.56 3.47
C LEU A 232 10.78 4.45 3.31
N ILE A 233 11.35 3.96 4.41
CA ILE A 233 12.30 2.83 4.37
C ILE A 233 11.62 1.59 3.78
N LEU A 234 10.37 1.33 4.19
CA LEU A 234 9.59 0.22 3.64
C LEU A 234 9.32 0.39 2.14
N ALA A 235 8.93 1.59 1.70
CA ALA A 235 8.72 1.89 0.28
C ALA A 235 10.00 1.69 -0.54
N ALA A 236 11.14 2.20 -0.06
CA ALA A 236 12.43 2.01 -0.71
C ALA A 236 12.79 0.52 -0.83
N ALA A 237 12.56 -0.26 0.23
CA ALA A 237 12.80 -1.70 0.22
C ALA A 237 11.89 -2.45 -0.77
N ILE A 238 10.60 -2.05 -0.88
CA ILE A 238 9.66 -2.59 -1.87
C ILE A 238 10.13 -2.28 -3.29
N VAL A 239 10.60 -1.05 -3.55
CA VAL A 239 11.12 -0.64 -4.87
C VAL A 239 12.32 -1.49 -5.25
N MET A 240 13.27 -1.68 -4.33
CA MET A 240 14.44 -2.53 -4.52
C MET A 240 14.09 -4.00 -4.73
N ALA A 241 13.10 -4.52 -3.99
CA ALA A 241 12.63 -5.89 -4.16
C ALA A 241 11.89 -6.07 -5.50
N THR A 242 11.11 -5.08 -5.92
CA THR A 242 10.43 -5.05 -7.22
C THR A 242 11.44 -5.07 -8.36
N LEU A 243 12.51 -4.27 -8.26
CA LEU A 243 13.63 -4.27 -9.22
C LEU A 243 14.23 -5.67 -9.40
N ARG A 244 14.55 -6.33 -8.28
CA ARG A 244 15.10 -7.69 -8.29
C ARG A 244 14.13 -8.71 -8.89
N LEU A 245 12.83 -8.63 -8.56
CA LEU A 245 11.80 -9.49 -9.13
C LEU A 245 11.54 -9.23 -10.61
N CYS A 246 11.87 -8.05 -11.12
CA CYS A 246 11.88 -7.73 -12.56
C CYS A 246 13.14 -8.26 -13.28
N GLY A 247 14.02 -9.00 -12.59
CA GLY A 247 15.24 -9.58 -13.16
C GLY A 247 16.42 -8.62 -13.24
N ILE A 248 16.34 -7.46 -12.61
CA ILE A 248 17.43 -6.47 -12.61
C ILE A 248 18.40 -6.79 -11.47
N ASN A 249 19.48 -7.49 -11.82
CA ASN A 249 20.52 -7.95 -10.88
C ASN A 249 21.89 -7.28 -11.10
N GLN A 250 21.96 -6.27 -11.97
CA GLN A 250 23.19 -5.54 -12.23
C GLN A 250 23.60 -4.76 -10.98
N GLN A 251 24.70 -5.18 -10.34
CA GLN A 251 25.13 -4.64 -9.05
C GLN A 251 25.26 -3.10 -9.07
N GLN A 252 25.82 -2.54 -10.14
CA GLN A 252 25.95 -1.09 -10.32
C GLN A 252 24.59 -0.35 -10.31
N VAL A 253 23.56 -0.93 -10.92
CA VAL A 253 22.21 -0.34 -10.92
C VAL A 253 21.59 -0.46 -9.53
N VAL A 254 21.73 -1.61 -8.90
CA VAL A 254 21.22 -1.88 -7.56
C VAL A 254 21.85 -0.92 -6.55
N ASP A 255 23.17 -0.75 -6.58
CA ASP A 255 23.90 0.15 -5.66
C ASP A 255 23.51 1.61 -5.89
N ARG A 256 23.46 2.06 -7.16
CA ARG A 256 23.04 3.42 -7.49
C ARG A 256 21.63 3.71 -6.99
N VAL A 257 20.68 2.80 -7.20
CA VAL A 257 19.30 2.98 -6.72
C VAL A 257 19.28 2.95 -5.19
N ALA A 258 20.01 2.04 -4.54
CA ALA A 258 20.09 1.96 -3.08
C ALA A 258 20.62 3.27 -2.46
N ASP A 259 21.68 3.84 -3.03
CA ASP A 259 22.27 5.10 -2.57
C ASP A 259 21.30 6.28 -2.72
N THR A 260 20.60 6.37 -3.86
CA THR A 260 19.60 7.43 -4.05
C THR A 260 18.45 7.31 -3.06
N LEU A 261 17.91 6.11 -2.84
CA LEU A 261 16.83 5.87 -1.88
C LEU A 261 17.27 6.08 -0.43
N SER A 262 18.52 5.70 -0.12
CA SER A 262 19.18 5.94 1.17
C SER A 262 19.19 7.43 1.51
N ASN A 263 19.60 8.27 0.55
CA ASN A 263 19.58 9.73 0.70
C ASN A 263 18.16 10.28 0.86
N GLU A 264 17.20 9.77 0.10
CA GLU A 264 15.80 10.20 0.21
C GLU A 264 15.17 9.87 1.56
N CYS A 265 15.52 8.71 2.13
CA CYS A 265 14.98 8.21 3.39
C CYS A 265 15.76 8.66 4.63
N PHE A 266 16.92 9.31 4.45
CA PHE A 266 17.85 9.67 5.53
C PHE A 266 18.26 8.47 6.41
N VAL A 267 18.54 7.31 5.78
CA VAL A 267 19.03 6.11 6.46
C VAL A 267 20.14 5.45 5.67
N GLU A 268 20.94 4.60 6.30
CA GLU A 268 21.95 3.80 5.59
C GLU A 268 21.32 2.86 4.55
N ALA A 269 21.92 2.76 3.36
CA ALA A 269 21.50 1.85 2.29
C ALA A 269 21.36 0.39 2.78
N MET A 270 22.20 -0.03 3.72
CA MET A 270 22.16 -1.38 4.29
C MET A 270 20.81 -1.70 4.95
N ASN A 271 20.16 -0.71 5.58
CA ASN A 271 18.85 -0.88 6.20
C ASN A 271 17.76 -1.20 5.16
N ILE A 272 17.83 -0.54 4.00
CA ILE A 272 16.94 -0.78 2.86
C ILE A 272 17.19 -2.17 2.29
N ILE A 273 18.46 -2.55 2.14
CA ILE A 273 18.90 -3.86 1.63
C ILE A 273 18.43 -4.99 2.54
N PHE A 274 18.59 -4.86 3.87
CA PHE A 274 18.10 -5.84 4.83
C PHE A 274 16.59 -6.01 4.77
N LEU A 275 15.84 -4.91 4.68
CA LEU A 275 14.39 -4.96 4.58
C LEU A 275 13.92 -5.56 3.25
N ARG A 276 14.60 -5.24 2.15
CA ARG A 276 14.37 -5.87 0.83
C ARG A 276 14.52 -7.39 0.93
N ASP A 277 15.61 -7.86 1.54
CA ASP A 277 15.87 -9.30 1.65
C ASP A 277 14.84 -9.99 2.57
N ALA A 278 14.43 -9.32 3.66
CA ALA A 278 13.34 -9.80 4.50
C ALA A 278 11.99 -9.89 3.74
N ILE A 279 11.67 -8.91 2.88
CA ILE A 279 10.49 -8.95 2.02
C ILE A 279 10.55 -10.14 1.07
N LEU A 280 11.69 -10.35 0.41
CA LEU A 280 11.88 -11.44 -0.55
C LEU A 280 11.83 -12.82 0.12
N ASN A 281 12.31 -12.93 1.36
CA ASN A 281 12.27 -14.19 2.11
C ASN A 281 10.84 -14.65 2.43
N VAL A 282 9.87 -13.75 2.48
CA VAL A 282 8.46 -14.12 2.69
C VAL A 282 7.81 -14.72 1.43
N LEU A 283 8.45 -14.57 0.27
CA LEU A 283 7.99 -15.18 -0.98
C LEU A 283 8.46 -16.63 -1.16
N ASN A 284 9.47 -17.05 -0.40
CA ASN A 284 10.08 -18.38 -0.46
C ASN A 284 9.47 -19.31 0.58
#